data_AF-A0A8H3BWU3-F1
#
_entry.id   AF-A0A8H3BWU3-F1
#
_cell.length_a   1.000
_cell.length_b   1.000
_cell.length_c   1.000
_cell.angle_alpha   90.00
_cell.angle_beta   90.00
_cell.angle_gamma   90.00
#
_symmetry.space_group_name_H-M   'P 1'
#
loop_
_entity.id
_entity.type
_entity.pdbx_description
1 polymer ?
#
loop_
_entity_poly.entity_id
_entity_poly.type
_entity_poly.pdbx_seq_one_letter_code
_entity_poly.pdbx_strand_id
1 'polypeptide(L)'
;MIQFRFTFGLLLVAPLITADPFNPLQWLRANGQWYPGPDISAASQEVPGGCVVDQVAIASRHGSRYPDPGAYSEWLALEAKTAIWDNIYLPPILKRLQKYVTGVNLTTSDISIMPYLCGFETQITGKLSPFCDIFTESEFKQYEYRQDLRYYYGTGPGTDLPSTLMLPYLNATATLFLNGPGHTYSTGFTPPPIVVSFTHDNQLNELATAIGVFNTTGPLPPNK
;
A
#
# COMPACT_ATOMS: atom_id res chain seq x y z
N MET A 1 -47.94 -36.42 -42.07
CA MET A 1 -46.50 -36.42 -41.69
C MET A 1 -46.17 -34.98 -41.27
N ILE A 2 -46.15 -34.69 -39.96
CA ILE A 2 -45.94 -33.33 -39.43
C ILE A 2 -44.48 -33.25 -38.97
N GLN A 3 -43.66 -32.43 -39.62
CA GLN A 3 -42.29 -32.15 -39.17
C GLN A 3 -42.32 -31.10 -38.05
N PHE A 4 -41.91 -31.49 -36.84
CA PHE A 4 -41.54 -30.55 -35.79
C PHE A 4 -40.11 -30.07 -36.01
N ARG A 5 -39.93 -28.78 -36.31
CA ARG A 5 -38.62 -28.13 -36.28
C ARG A 5 -38.35 -27.66 -34.85
N PHE A 6 -37.40 -28.30 -34.17
CA PHE A 6 -36.82 -27.78 -32.93
C PHE A 6 -35.75 -26.75 -33.28
N THR A 7 -36.04 -25.47 -33.06
CA THR A 7 -35.02 -24.42 -33.01
C THR A 7 -34.38 -24.44 -31.63
N PHE A 8 -33.14 -24.91 -31.56
CA PHE A 8 -32.28 -24.74 -30.39
C PHE A 8 -31.85 -23.26 -30.31
N GLY A 9 -32.45 -22.49 -29.42
CA GLY A 9 -31.99 -21.16 -29.07
C GLY A 9 -30.77 -21.27 -28.16
N LEU A 10 -29.60 -20.87 -28.66
CA LEU A 10 -28.38 -20.75 -27.86
C LEU A 10 -28.54 -19.53 -26.94
N LEU A 11 -28.92 -19.74 -25.67
CA LEU A 11 -28.83 -18.69 -24.65
C LEU A 11 -27.34 -18.50 -24.30
N LEU A 12 -26.74 -17.45 -24.88
CA LEU A 12 -25.46 -16.92 -24.43
C LEU A 12 -25.66 -16.26 -23.06
N VAL A 13 -25.34 -17.00 -22.00
CA VAL A 13 -25.16 -16.41 -20.66
C VAL A 13 -23.77 -15.77 -20.64
N ALA A 14 -23.69 -14.49 -21.00
CA ALA A 14 -22.50 -13.71 -20.72
C ALA A 14 -22.41 -13.49 -19.20
N PRO A 15 -21.26 -13.72 -18.55
CA PRO A 15 -21.11 -13.32 -17.16
C PRO A 15 -21.21 -11.81 -17.10
N LEU A 16 -22.19 -11.31 -16.34
CA LEU A 16 -22.19 -9.93 -15.87
C LEU A 16 -20.99 -9.79 -14.93
N ILE A 17 -19.90 -9.23 -15.43
CA ILE A 17 -18.80 -8.76 -14.57
C ILE A 17 -19.35 -7.54 -13.85
N THR A 18 -19.90 -7.74 -12.65
CA THR A 18 -20.17 -6.63 -11.74
C THR A 18 -18.82 -6.18 -11.22
N ALA A 19 -18.43 -4.93 -11.48
CA ALA A 19 -17.26 -4.35 -10.82
C ALA A 19 -17.44 -4.50 -9.30
N ASP A 20 -16.39 -4.92 -8.60
CA ASP A 20 -16.43 -5.05 -7.16
C ASP A 20 -16.86 -3.71 -6.52
N PRO A 21 -17.73 -3.75 -5.49
CA PRO A 21 -18.17 -2.53 -4.83
C PRO A 21 -16.96 -1.80 -4.23
N PHE A 22 -16.99 -0.47 -4.33
CA PHE A 22 -15.94 0.38 -3.77
C PHE A 22 -15.70 0.06 -2.28
N ASN A 23 -14.47 -0.29 -1.94
CA ASN A 23 -14.05 -0.54 -0.57
C ASN A 23 -13.07 0.56 -0.11
N PRO A 24 -13.48 1.50 0.77
CA PRO A 24 -12.63 2.60 1.20
C PRO A 24 -11.33 2.12 1.88
N LEU A 25 -11.35 0.95 2.52
CA LEU A 25 -10.18 0.42 3.22
C LEU A 25 -9.01 0.10 2.29
N GLN A 26 -9.27 -0.14 1.01
CA GLN A 26 -8.21 -0.36 0.01
C GLN A 26 -7.46 0.94 -0.37
N TRP A 27 -8.05 2.11 -0.12
CA TRP A 27 -7.50 3.41 -0.52
C TRP A 27 -6.77 4.13 0.62
N LEU A 28 -6.62 3.49 1.78
CA LEU A 28 -5.99 4.06 2.96
C LEU A 28 -4.46 3.86 3.03
N ARG A 29 -3.89 3.18 2.02
CA ARG A 29 -2.46 2.80 1.95
C ARG A 29 -1.98 2.19 3.27
N ALA A 30 -0.86 2.66 3.81
CA ALA A 30 -0.21 2.11 4.99
C ALA A 30 -1.01 2.27 6.30
N ASN A 31 -2.18 2.93 6.26
CA ASN A 31 -3.05 3.14 7.42
C ASN A 31 -4.24 2.15 7.44
N GLY A 32 -4.47 1.42 6.35
CA GLY A 32 -5.51 0.40 6.24
C GLY A 32 -5.05 -0.98 6.73
N GLN A 33 -5.97 -1.93 6.67
CA GLN A 33 -5.68 -3.36 6.88
C GLN A 33 -4.85 -3.93 5.73
N TRP A 34 -4.15 -5.03 6.00
CA TRP A 34 -3.47 -5.77 4.95
C TRP A 34 -4.49 -6.38 3.98
N TYR A 35 -4.20 -6.27 2.70
CA TYR A 35 -4.87 -6.98 1.61
C TYR A 35 -3.82 -7.34 0.54
N PRO A 36 -4.05 -8.41 -0.24
CA PRO A 36 -3.14 -8.75 -1.34
C PRO A 36 -3.17 -7.63 -2.38
N GLY A 37 -1.98 -7.13 -2.75
CA GLY A 37 -1.84 -6.17 -3.84
C GLY A 37 -2.24 -6.78 -5.19
N PRO A 38 -2.57 -5.94 -6.19
CA PRO A 38 -2.82 -6.44 -7.54
C PRO A 38 -1.58 -7.18 -8.06
N ASP A 39 -1.78 -8.29 -8.77
CA ASP A 39 -0.69 -8.93 -9.49
C ASP A 39 -0.28 -8.02 -10.65
N ILE A 40 0.87 -7.37 -10.49
CA ILE A 40 1.47 -6.50 -11.51
C ILE A 40 2.45 -7.28 -12.39
N SER A 41 2.71 -8.54 -12.08
CA SER A 41 3.60 -9.39 -12.85
C SER A 41 2.81 -10.15 -13.91
N ALA A 42 3.41 -10.38 -15.07
CA ALA A 42 2.91 -11.36 -16.03
C ALA A 42 3.39 -12.79 -15.70
N ALA A 43 4.03 -12.98 -14.55
CA ALA A 43 4.70 -14.22 -14.17
C ALA A 43 3.83 -15.03 -13.20
N SER A 44 3.96 -16.36 -13.27
CA SER A 44 3.33 -17.22 -12.28
C SER A 44 4.04 -17.08 -10.93
N GLN A 45 3.25 -17.05 -9.84
CA GLN A 45 3.76 -17.10 -8.47
C GLN A 45 4.05 -18.53 -7.98
N GLU A 46 3.71 -19.54 -8.80
CA GLU A 46 3.98 -20.94 -8.50
C GLU A 46 5.44 -21.29 -8.76
N VAL A 47 5.98 -22.26 -8.00
CA VAL A 47 7.31 -22.80 -8.25
C VAL A 47 7.30 -23.53 -9.61
N PRO A 48 8.18 -23.18 -10.56
CA PRO A 48 8.22 -23.83 -11.87
C PRO A 48 8.44 -25.35 -11.76
N GLY A 49 7.88 -26.11 -12.71
CA GLY A 49 8.01 -27.56 -12.73
C GLY A 49 9.47 -28.03 -12.77
N GLY A 50 9.84 -28.91 -11.84
CA GLY A 50 11.22 -29.40 -11.68
C GLY A 50 12.12 -28.51 -10.82
N CYS A 51 11.62 -27.39 -10.31
CA CYS A 51 12.32 -26.55 -9.33
C CYS A 51 11.85 -26.84 -7.90
N VAL A 52 12.72 -26.57 -6.94
CA VAL A 52 12.41 -26.57 -5.50
C VAL A 52 12.94 -25.28 -4.90
N VAL A 53 12.23 -24.72 -3.92
CA VAL A 53 12.72 -23.57 -3.15
C VAL A 53 13.60 -24.10 -2.03
N ASP A 54 14.85 -23.68 -2.00
CA ASP A 54 15.86 -24.10 -1.02
C ASP A 54 16.18 -23.01 0.02
N GLN A 55 15.87 -21.75 -0.28
CA GLN A 55 15.97 -20.62 0.64
C GLN A 55 14.84 -19.60 0.46
N VAL A 56 14.42 -18.98 1.56
CA VAL A 56 13.42 -17.89 1.59
C VAL A 56 13.88 -16.80 2.55
N ALA A 57 13.84 -15.54 2.10
CA ALA A 57 14.01 -14.38 2.96
C ALA A 57 12.74 -13.52 2.91
N ILE A 58 12.11 -13.29 4.07
CA ILE A 58 10.89 -12.49 4.20
C ILE A 58 11.21 -11.24 5.01
N ALA A 59 10.93 -10.06 4.45
CA ALA A 59 10.91 -8.80 5.20
C ALA A 59 9.45 -8.35 5.40
N SER A 60 8.96 -8.43 6.63
CA SER A 60 7.58 -8.09 6.98
C SER A 60 7.50 -6.77 7.73
N ARG A 61 6.47 -5.98 7.43
CA ARG A 61 6.06 -4.87 8.29
C ARG A 61 5.49 -5.43 9.59
N HIS A 62 5.52 -4.64 10.65
CA HIS A 62 4.59 -4.84 11.78
C HIS A 62 3.13 -4.89 11.30
N GLY A 63 2.27 -5.56 12.07
CA GLY A 63 0.83 -5.59 11.81
C GLY A 63 0.12 -4.27 12.14
N SER A 64 -1.21 -4.28 12.09
CA SER A 64 -2.05 -3.16 12.51
C SER A 64 -1.73 -2.74 13.96
N ARG A 65 -1.73 -1.43 14.22
CA ARG A 65 -1.39 -0.84 15.52
C ARG A 65 -2.27 0.36 15.82
N TYR A 66 -2.22 0.86 17.05
CA TYR A 66 -2.86 2.13 17.42
C TYR A 66 -2.09 3.33 16.85
N PRO A 67 -2.74 4.51 16.73
CA PRO A 67 -2.05 5.75 16.45
C PRO A 67 -1.00 6.03 17.53
N ASP A 68 0.18 6.51 17.14
CA ASP A 68 1.26 6.85 18.06
C ASP A 68 1.84 8.23 17.73
N PRO A 69 2.42 8.93 18.74
CA PRO A 69 3.00 10.26 18.54
C PRO A 69 4.16 10.30 17.55
N GLY A 70 4.91 9.21 17.39
CA GLY A 70 6.06 9.12 16.49
C GLY A 70 5.61 9.15 15.03
N ALA A 71 4.64 8.31 14.67
CA ALA A 71 4.07 8.32 13.32
C ALA A 71 3.37 9.64 12.98
N TYR A 72 2.74 10.29 13.97
CA TYR A 72 2.16 11.62 13.79
C TYR A 72 3.24 12.68 13.55
N SER A 73 4.35 12.61 14.29
CA SER A 73 5.48 13.55 14.13
C SER A 73 6.17 13.37 12.77
N GLU A 74 6.33 12.14 12.30
CA GLU A 74 6.82 11.84 10.96
C GLU A 74 5.89 12.40 9.87
N TRP A 75 4.57 12.30 10.09
CA TRP A 75 3.56 12.89 9.23
C TRP A 75 3.76 14.39 9.03
N LEU A 76 3.92 15.12 10.13
CA LEU A 76 4.18 16.55 10.11
C LEU A 76 5.51 16.88 9.43
N ALA A 77 6.55 16.07 9.67
CA ALA A 77 7.86 16.26 9.03
C ALA A 77 7.81 16.11 7.49
N LEU A 78 6.86 15.30 6.98
CA LEU A 78 6.69 15.04 5.55
C LEU A 78 5.61 15.91 4.89
N GLU A 79 4.93 16.79 5.63
CA GLU A 79 3.85 17.65 5.12
C GLU A 79 4.32 18.51 3.93
N ALA A 80 5.55 19.03 3.98
CA ALA A 80 6.12 19.81 2.88
C ALA A 80 6.21 19.02 1.56
N LYS A 81 6.29 17.68 1.62
CA LYS A 81 6.34 16.80 0.44
C LYS A 81 4.98 16.66 -0.24
N THR A 82 3.88 16.89 0.48
CA THR A 82 2.51 16.76 -0.03
C THR A 82 1.80 18.10 -0.20
N ALA A 83 2.40 19.21 0.24
CA ALA A 83 1.77 20.53 0.30
C ALA A 83 1.14 21.01 -1.03
N ILE A 84 1.79 20.78 -2.17
CA ILE A 84 1.22 21.17 -3.48
C ILE A 84 -0.10 20.43 -3.72
N TRP A 85 -0.13 19.13 -3.47
CA TRP A 85 -1.31 18.30 -3.64
C TRP A 85 -2.38 18.63 -2.60
N ASP A 86 -2.00 18.76 -1.33
CA ASP A 86 -2.90 19.14 -0.24
C ASP A 86 -3.66 20.45 -0.54
N ASN A 87 -3.01 21.43 -1.18
CA ASN A 87 -3.64 22.68 -1.64
C ASN A 87 -4.60 22.51 -2.83
N ILE A 88 -4.56 21.38 -3.54
CA ILE A 88 -5.44 21.06 -4.66
C ILE A 88 -6.69 20.32 -4.17
N TYR A 89 -6.52 19.21 -3.44
CA TYR A 89 -7.62 18.30 -3.18
C TYR A 89 -8.38 18.57 -1.87
N LEU A 90 -7.75 19.13 -0.83
CA LEU A 90 -8.42 19.38 0.45
C LEU A 90 -9.42 20.54 0.43
N PRO A 91 -9.18 21.69 -0.22
CA PRO A 91 -10.09 22.83 -0.14
C PRO A 91 -11.52 22.54 -0.64
N PRO A 92 -11.74 21.81 -1.75
CA PRO A 92 -13.08 21.39 -2.17
C PRO A 92 -13.79 20.52 -1.13
N ILE A 93 -13.08 19.59 -0.50
CA ILE A 93 -13.62 18.69 0.53
C ILE A 93 -13.99 19.48 1.78
N LEU A 94 -13.10 20.37 2.24
CA LEU A 94 -13.37 21.26 3.37
C LEU A 94 -14.64 22.08 3.13
N LYS A 95 -14.77 22.69 1.94
CA LYS A 95 -15.97 23.46 1.56
C LYS A 95 -17.24 22.60 1.55
N ARG A 96 -17.14 21.32 1.19
CA ARG A 96 -18.26 20.37 1.26
C ARG A 96 -18.64 20.05 2.71
N LEU A 97 -17.67 19.65 3.52
CA LEU A 97 -17.87 19.18 4.89
C LEU A 97 -18.29 20.29 5.86
N GLN A 98 -17.77 21.51 5.70
CA GLN A 98 -18.15 22.66 6.53
C GLN A 98 -19.66 22.98 6.47
N LYS A 99 -20.37 22.62 5.39
CA LYS A 99 -21.82 22.81 5.26
C LYS A 99 -22.64 21.97 6.24
N TYR A 100 -22.07 20.87 6.73
CA TYR A 100 -22.73 19.94 7.64
C TYR A 100 -22.35 20.19 9.11
N VAL A 101 -21.43 21.12 9.38
CA VAL A 101 -20.92 21.41 10.72
C VAL A 101 -21.21 22.87 11.07
N THR A 102 -21.94 23.07 12.17
CA THR A 102 -22.26 24.39 12.72
C THR A 102 -21.55 24.56 14.05
N GLY A 103 -21.00 25.76 14.31
CA GLY A 103 -20.34 26.09 15.59
C GLY A 103 -18.86 25.71 15.67
N VAL A 104 -18.31 25.03 14.65
CA VAL A 104 -16.88 24.72 14.52
C VAL A 104 -16.42 25.09 13.12
N ASN A 105 -15.28 25.77 13.02
CA ASN A 105 -14.64 26.08 11.75
C ASN A 105 -13.56 25.05 11.46
N LEU A 106 -13.82 24.17 10.50
CA LEU A 106 -12.91 23.12 10.08
C LEU A 106 -11.73 23.72 9.29
N THR A 107 -10.60 23.06 9.36
CA THR A 107 -9.39 23.36 8.60
C THR A 107 -9.05 22.22 7.65
N THR A 108 -8.17 22.47 6.67
CA THR A 108 -7.65 21.39 5.80
C THR A 108 -6.88 20.34 6.58
N SER A 109 -6.22 20.73 7.69
CA SER A 109 -5.56 19.79 8.60
C SER A 109 -6.58 18.81 9.21
N ASP A 110 -7.71 19.32 9.70
CA ASP A 110 -8.80 18.48 10.23
C ASP A 110 -9.31 17.51 9.18
N ILE A 111 -9.47 17.95 7.93
CA ILE A 111 -9.93 17.07 6.85
C ILE A 111 -8.88 16.01 6.52
N SER A 112 -7.59 16.36 6.50
CA SER A 112 -6.51 15.48 6.08
C SER A 112 -6.32 14.25 6.99
N ILE A 113 -6.74 14.35 8.26
CA ILE A 113 -6.64 13.28 9.24
C ILE A 113 -7.91 12.42 9.33
N MET A 114 -9.05 12.84 8.77
CA MET A 114 -10.27 12.02 8.86
C MET A 114 -10.18 10.66 8.13
N PRO A 115 -9.50 10.51 6.97
CA PRO A 115 -9.28 9.18 6.39
C PRO A 115 -8.39 8.29 7.27
N TYR A 116 -7.50 8.86 8.09
CA TYR A 116 -6.78 8.10 9.11
C TYR A 116 -7.76 7.47 10.10
N LEU A 117 -8.72 8.25 10.60
CA LEU A 117 -9.73 7.75 11.54
C LEU A 117 -10.56 6.61 10.95
N CYS A 118 -10.92 6.69 9.66
CA CYS A 118 -11.57 5.59 8.95
C CYS A 118 -10.79 4.27 9.10
N GLY A 119 -9.48 4.27 8.83
CA GLY A 119 -8.64 3.07 8.93
C GLY A 119 -8.43 2.57 10.35
N PHE A 120 -8.03 3.46 11.25
CA PHE A 120 -7.69 3.09 12.62
C PHE A 120 -8.92 2.65 13.42
N GLU A 121 -10.02 3.42 13.40
CA GLU A 121 -11.23 3.06 14.13
C GLU A 121 -11.84 1.75 13.59
N THR A 122 -11.78 1.52 12.28
CA THR A 122 -12.26 0.26 11.70
C THR A 122 -11.51 -0.95 12.25
N GLN A 123 -10.17 -0.84 12.35
CA GLN A 123 -9.32 -1.91 12.85
C GLN A 123 -9.48 -2.14 14.36
N ILE A 124 -9.62 -1.07 15.12
CA ILE A 124 -9.76 -1.12 16.58
C ILE A 124 -11.11 -1.74 16.98
N THR A 125 -12.18 -1.35 16.29
CA THR A 125 -13.55 -1.75 16.65
C THR A 125 -14.01 -3.03 15.94
N GLY A 126 -13.32 -3.43 14.86
CA GLY A 126 -13.72 -4.54 14.00
C GLY A 126 -14.97 -4.25 13.15
N LYS A 127 -15.39 -2.99 13.03
CA LYS A 127 -16.56 -2.54 12.26
C LYS A 127 -16.17 -1.35 11.39
N LEU A 128 -16.75 -1.22 10.20
CA LEU A 128 -16.46 -0.08 9.33
C LEU A 128 -16.78 1.23 10.07
N SER A 129 -15.77 2.08 10.19
CA SER A 129 -15.88 3.38 10.85
C SER A 129 -16.83 4.31 10.08
N PRO A 130 -17.68 5.08 10.78
CA PRO A 130 -18.48 6.13 10.14
C PRO A 130 -17.63 7.19 9.41
N PHE A 131 -16.35 7.37 9.78
CA PHE A 131 -15.44 8.25 9.04
C PHE A 131 -15.20 7.77 7.60
N CYS A 132 -15.40 6.48 7.32
CA CYS A 132 -15.27 5.94 5.97
C CYS A 132 -16.39 6.41 5.03
N ASP A 133 -17.56 6.78 5.56
CA ASP A 133 -18.71 7.22 4.77
C ASP A 133 -18.73 8.74 4.51
N ILE A 134 -17.78 9.48 5.11
CA ILE A 134 -17.66 10.94 4.93
C ILE A 134 -17.15 11.30 3.53
N PHE A 135 -16.27 10.47 2.97
CA PHE A 135 -15.54 10.74 1.73
C PHE A 135 -16.13 10.00 0.55
N THR A 136 -16.10 10.63 -0.62
CA THR A 136 -16.46 9.96 -1.87
C THR A 136 -15.31 9.09 -2.37
N GLU A 137 -15.59 8.15 -3.28
CA GLU A 137 -14.56 7.36 -3.95
C GLU A 137 -13.45 8.22 -4.58
N SER A 138 -13.80 9.32 -5.25
CA SER A 138 -12.81 10.21 -5.86
C SER A 138 -11.92 10.90 -4.82
N GLU A 139 -12.46 11.23 -3.65
CA GLU A 139 -11.69 11.86 -2.57
C GLU A 139 -10.77 10.85 -1.89
N PHE A 140 -11.19 9.59 -1.74
CA PHE A 140 -10.29 8.51 -1.31
C PHE A 140 -9.14 8.27 -2.29
N LYS A 141 -9.39 8.33 -3.60
CA LYS A 141 -8.32 8.27 -4.62
C LYS A 141 -7.34 9.44 -4.54
N GLN A 142 -7.84 10.64 -4.20
CA GLN A 142 -6.99 11.81 -3.99
C GLN A 142 -6.14 11.66 -2.72
N TYR A 143 -6.72 11.13 -1.63
CA TYR A 143 -5.99 10.80 -0.41
C TYR A 143 -4.95 9.70 -0.64
N GLU A 144 -5.30 8.64 -1.37
CA GLU A 144 -4.38 7.56 -1.75
C GLU A 144 -3.16 8.14 -2.50
N TYR A 145 -3.39 9.00 -3.49
CA TYR A 145 -2.30 9.65 -4.21
C TYR A 145 -1.44 10.57 -3.32
N ARG A 146 -2.05 11.25 -2.35
CA ARG A 146 -1.32 12.02 -1.34
C ARG A 146 -0.37 11.12 -0.52
N GLN A 147 -0.81 9.92 -0.15
CA GLN A 147 0.04 8.93 0.53
C GLN A 147 1.18 8.46 -0.38
N ASP A 148 0.91 8.27 -1.68
CA ASP A 148 1.95 7.90 -2.65
C ASP A 148 3.04 8.97 -2.73
N LEU A 149 2.67 10.25 -2.80
CA LEU A 149 3.62 11.37 -2.76
C LEU A 149 4.44 11.37 -1.47
N ARG A 150 3.81 11.15 -0.31
CA ARG A 150 4.49 11.08 0.99
C ARG A 150 5.56 9.98 1.01
N TYR A 151 5.21 8.76 0.59
CA TYR A 151 6.18 7.65 0.58
C TYR A 151 7.23 7.84 -0.52
N TYR A 152 6.86 8.26 -1.72
CA TYR A 152 7.79 8.45 -2.84
C TYR A 152 8.88 9.48 -2.52
N TYR A 153 8.49 10.65 -1.99
CA TYR A 153 9.42 11.74 -1.67
C TYR A 153 9.96 11.73 -0.23
N GLY A 154 9.46 10.84 0.62
CA GLY A 154 9.91 10.65 2.00
C GLY A 154 10.97 9.56 2.14
N THR A 155 10.64 8.35 1.69
CA THR A 155 11.46 7.13 1.89
C THR A 155 11.64 6.28 0.63
N GLY A 156 11.08 6.73 -0.51
CA GLY A 156 11.05 6.01 -1.77
C GLY A 156 12.07 6.53 -2.80
N PRO A 157 11.82 6.33 -4.10
CA PRO A 157 12.76 6.72 -5.16
C PRO A 157 12.98 8.23 -5.34
N GLY A 158 12.11 9.07 -4.77
CA GLY A 158 12.17 10.53 -4.90
C GLY A 158 13.12 11.23 -3.94
N THR A 159 13.98 10.50 -3.23
CA THR A 159 14.91 11.06 -2.23
C THR A 159 16.29 10.41 -2.31
N ASP A 160 17.34 11.15 -1.93
CA ASP A 160 18.73 10.71 -2.13
C ASP A 160 19.23 9.78 -1.03
N LEU A 161 19.20 10.23 0.23
CA LEU A 161 19.75 9.45 1.35
C LEU A 161 18.79 8.36 1.84
N PRO A 162 17.51 8.64 2.18
CA PRO A 162 16.60 7.62 2.70
C PRO A 162 16.47 6.40 1.79
N SER A 163 16.43 6.60 0.47
CA SER A 163 16.34 5.52 -0.53
C SER A 163 17.49 4.51 -0.49
N THR A 164 18.61 4.85 0.17
CA THR A 164 19.81 4.01 0.27
C THR A 164 19.99 3.35 1.64
N LEU A 165 19.19 3.71 2.65
CA LEU A 165 19.42 3.28 4.04
C LEU A 165 19.30 1.76 4.25
N MET A 166 18.59 1.07 3.36
CA MET A 166 18.43 -0.40 3.41
C MET A 166 19.44 -1.17 2.55
N LEU A 167 20.43 -0.51 1.92
CA LEU A 167 21.51 -1.19 1.21
C LEU A 167 22.28 -2.20 2.07
N PRO A 168 22.60 -1.94 3.36
CA PRO A 168 23.27 -2.94 4.20
C PRO A 168 22.43 -4.22 4.40
N TYR A 169 21.12 -4.07 4.61
CA TYR A 169 20.20 -5.20 4.73
C TYR A 169 20.10 -5.98 3.42
N LEU A 170 19.98 -5.26 2.29
CA LEU A 170 19.95 -5.87 0.96
C LEU A 170 21.24 -6.66 0.68
N ASN A 171 22.40 -6.08 0.98
CA ASN A 171 23.70 -6.73 0.81
C ASN A 171 23.83 -8.00 1.67
N ALA A 172 23.41 -7.95 2.94
CA ALA A 172 23.39 -9.11 3.82
C ALA A 172 22.47 -10.21 3.28
N THR A 173 21.28 -9.84 2.82
CA THR A 173 20.30 -10.78 2.23
C THR A 173 20.84 -11.42 0.95
N ALA A 174 21.44 -10.63 0.05
CA ALA A 174 22.09 -11.14 -1.15
C ALA A 174 23.24 -12.09 -0.81
N THR A 175 24.03 -11.78 0.23
CA THR A 175 25.13 -12.64 0.70
C THR A 175 24.61 -13.98 1.22
N LEU A 176 23.47 -14.01 1.92
CA LEU A 176 22.83 -15.26 2.36
C LEU A 176 22.50 -16.16 1.17
N PHE A 177 21.91 -15.59 0.11
CA PHE A 177 21.59 -16.33 -1.11
C PHE A 177 22.83 -16.77 -1.88
N LEU A 178 23.85 -15.92 -1.99
CA LEU A 178 25.11 -16.26 -2.68
C LEU A 178 25.88 -17.38 -1.99
N ASN A 179 25.85 -17.45 -0.66
CA ASN A 179 26.50 -18.51 0.11
C ASN A 179 25.74 -19.85 0.05
N GLY A 180 24.44 -19.82 -0.22
CA GLY A 180 23.58 -20.98 -0.32
C GLY A 180 23.17 -21.60 1.03
N PRO A 181 22.24 -22.58 1.00
CA PRO A 181 21.71 -23.21 2.21
C PRO A 181 22.78 -24.03 2.94
N GLY A 182 22.72 -24.04 4.27
CA GLY A 182 23.65 -24.81 5.11
C GLY A 182 25.05 -24.19 5.29
N HIS A 183 25.30 -22.99 4.75
CA HIS A 183 26.55 -22.27 5.00
C HIS A 183 26.70 -21.86 6.47
N THR A 184 27.82 -22.24 7.09
CA THR A 184 28.17 -21.84 8.46
C THR A 184 29.16 -20.66 8.44
N TYR A 185 28.75 -19.53 9.00
CA TYR A 185 29.60 -18.34 9.12
C TYR A 185 30.69 -18.51 10.18
N SER A 186 31.72 -17.65 10.14
CA SER A 186 32.81 -17.65 11.13
C SER A 186 32.36 -17.44 12.59
N THR A 187 31.14 -16.91 12.78
CA THR A 187 30.46 -16.79 14.07
C THR A 187 29.91 -18.13 14.60
N GLY A 188 29.99 -19.20 13.81
CA GLY A 188 29.36 -20.50 14.08
C GLY A 188 27.87 -20.56 13.72
N PHE A 189 27.28 -19.45 13.24
CA PHE A 189 25.88 -19.40 12.86
C PHE A 189 25.65 -20.05 11.49
N THR A 190 24.66 -20.94 11.41
CA THR A 190 24.15 -21.50 10.15
C THR A 190 22.71 -21.04 9.98
N PRO A 191 22.38 -20.19 8.98
CA PRO A 191 21.02 -19.71 8.80
C PRO A 191 20.06 -20.86 8.47
N PRO A 192 18.83 -20.85 9.03
CA PRO A 192 17.78 -21.76 8.60
C PRO A 192 17.37 -21.47 7.15
N PRO A 193 16.72 -22.43 6.46
CA PRO A 193 16.22 -22.22 5.09
C PRO A 193 15.23 -21.06 4.94
N ILE A 194 14.55 -20.68 6.02
CA ILE A 194 13.61 -19.56 6.05
C ILE A 194 14.11 -18.52 7.05
N VAL A 195 14.44 -17.34 6.57
CA VAL A 195 14.83 -16.18 7.38
C VAL A 195 13.70 -15.15 7.32
N VAL A 196 13.15 -14.78 8.48
CA VAL A 196 12.08 -13.79 8.59
C VAL A 196 12.57 -12.60 9.41
N SER A 197 12.49 -11.42 8.81
CA SER A 197 12.82 -10.14 9.41
C SER A 197 11.55 -9.29 9.57
N PHE A 198 11.43 -8.60 10.70
CA PHE A 198 10.34 -7.66 10.95
C PHE A 198 10.88 -6.23 11.00
N THR A 199 10.17 -5.31 10.35
CA THR A 199 10.57 -3.90 10.22
C THR A 199 9.35 -2.98 10.08
N HIS A 200 9.57 -1.72 9.70
CA HIS A 200 8.53 -0.73 9.41
C HIS A 200 8.31 -0.58 7.90
N ASP A 201 7.19 0.04 7.55
CA ASP A 201 6.83 0.41 6.17
C ASP A 201 7.91 1.25 5.48
N ASN A 202 8.50 2.21 6.20
CA ASN A 202 9.58 3.04 5.68
C ASN A 202 10.76 2.18 5.20
N GLN A 203 11.24 1.24 6.01
CA GLN A 203 12.32 0.33 5.60
C GLN A 203 11.92 -0.59 4.44
N LEU A 204 10.66 -1.00 4.32
CA LEU A 204 10.23 -1.77 3.15
C LEU A 204 10.23 -0.92 1.88
N ASN A 205 9.86 0.36 1.97
CA ASN A 205 9.92 1.28 0.84
C ASN A 205 11.37 1.57 0.42
N GLU A 206 12.26 1.81 1.39
CA GLU A 206 13.70 1.98 1.18
C GLU A 206 14.30 0.71 0.54
N LEU A 207 13.93 -0.47 1.04
CA LEU A 207 14.39 -1.75 0.49
C LEU A 207 13.90 -1.97 -0.94
N ALA A 208 12.63 -1.73 -1.22
CA ALA A 208 12.09 -1.85 -2.58
C ALA A 208 12.78 -0.89 -3.55
N THR A 209 13.07 0.33 -3.09
CA THR A 209 13.83 1.33 -3.85
C THR A 209 15.27 0.86 -4.10
N ALA A 210 15.97 0.37 -3.08
CA ALA A 210 17.33 -0.15 -3.20
C ALA A 210 17.44 -1.38 -4.13
N ILE A 211 16.41 -2.23 -4.17
CA ILE A 211 16.32 -3.35 -5.13
C ILE A 211 16.11 -2.83 -6.56
N GLY A 212 15.48 -1.65 -6.72
CA GLY A 212 15.25 -1.03 -8.02
C GLY A 212 13.98 -1.51 -8.74
N VAL A 213 13.03 -2.14 -8.04
CA VAL A 213 11.80 -2.68 -8.65
C VAL A 213 10.89 -1.61 -9.26
N PHE A 214 11.08 -0.33 -8.88
CA PHE A 214 10.32 0.82 -9.38
C PHE A 214 11.13 1.76 -10.30
N ASN A 215 12.28 1.32 -10.82
CA ASN A 215 13.14 2.17 -11.66
C ASN A 215 12.54 2.50 -13.04
N THR A 216 11.42 1.88 -13.41
CA THR A 216 10.72 2.12 -14.70
C THR A 216 9.71 3.26 -14.62
N THR A 217 9.41 3.78 -13.44
CA THR A 217 8.47 4.89 -13.25
C THR A 217 9.23 6.21 -13.09
N GLY A 218 8.81 7.24 -13.84
CA GLY A 218 9.31 8.60 -13.63
C GLY A 218 8.81 9.21 -12.30
N PRO A 219 9.28 10.42 -11.95
CA PRO A 219 8.83 11.12 -10.74
C PRO A 219 7.30 11.28 -10.67
N LEU A 220 6.74 11.10 -9.48
CA LEU A 220 5.31 11.32 -9.26
C LEU A 220 4.96 12.82 -9.34
N PRO A 221 4.03 13.25 -10.22
CA PRO A 221 3.70 14.66 -10.35
C PRO A 221 3.04 15.21 -9.06
N PRO A 222 3.56 16.29 -8.45
CA PRO A 222 2.98 16.82 -7.22
C PRO A 222 1.62 17.50 -7.41
N ASN A 223 1.15 17.66 -8.65
CA ASN A 223 -0.03 18.42 -9.07
C ASN A 223 -0.96 17.64 -10.03
N LYS A 224 -1.04 16.32 -9.86
CA LYS A 224 -1.72 15.36 -10.75
C LYS A 224 -3.11 15.78 -11.27
#